data_AF-A0A165YAM7-F1
#
_entry.id   AF-A0A165YAM7-F1
#
_cell.length_a   1.000
_cell.length_b   1.000
_cell.length_c   1.000
_cell.angle_alpha   90.00
_cell.angle_beta   90.00
_cell.angle_gamma   90.00
#
_symmetry.space_group_name_H-M   'P 1'
#
loop_
_entity.id
_entity.type
_entity.pdbx_description
1 polymer ?
#
loop_
_entity_poly.entity_id
_entity_poly.type
_entity_poly.pdbx_seq_one_letter_code
_entity_poly.pdbx_strand_id
1 'polypeptide(L)'
;WDAAVSSLALSCKVHRDVLAPLCPVYACEYLAIAPHSINHSELEASQRDVLQALDYSLGHSMPQAFLDELWCALPSLRALLAFEGGWEMAQRGTWERLFVAIAEPDVLRFPISLMTVSALMTGVLLSVIAQYRLHDISLDEQERDAEYAEWIHIDLGAADEEGSNLGKKDEDRERDYVQRAIDASVDVLQDLRDVVGIDNVSCLSFDTPLSVC
;
A
#
# COMPACT_ATOMS: atom_id res chain seq x y z
N TRP A 1 -19.41 7.64 20.73
CA TRP A 1 -18.69 8.74 20.06
C TRP A 1 -17.49 9.20 20.89
N ASP A 2 -17.62 9.37 22.21
CA ASP A 2 -16.49 9.74 23.10
C ASP A 2 -15.32 8.76 23.01
N ALA A 3 -15.60 7.46 23.07
CA ALA A 3 -14.56 6.44 22.91
C ALA A 3 -13.80 6.56 21.58
N ALA A 4 -14.45 7.01 20.49
CA ALA A 4 -13.79 7.19 19.20
C ALA A 4 -12.86 8.41 19.21
N VAL A 5 -13.31 9.55 19.76
CA VAL A 5 -12.49 10.76 19.92
C VAL A 5 -11.32 10.49 20.88
N SER A 6 -11.58 9.78 21.96
CA SER A 6 -10.56 9.34 22.93
C SER A 6 -9.55 8.38 22.32
N SER A 7 -9.98 7.39 21.54
CA SER A 7 -9.07 6.49 20.81
C SER A 7 -8.20 7.25 19.80
N LEU A 8 -8.75 8.27 19.13
CA LEU A 8 -7.98 9.14 18.25
C LEU A 8 -6.93 9.95 19.03
N ALA A 9 -7.33 10.57 20.15
CA ALA A 9 -6.42 11.33 21.01
C ALA A 9 -5.29 10.46 21.58
N LEU A 10 -5.61 9.25 22.04
CA LEU A 10 -4.64 8.28 22.53
C LEU A 10 -3.69 7.82 21.41
N SER A 11 -4.22 7.54 20.22
CA SER A 11 -3.40 7.17 19.05
C SER A 11 -2.38 8.26 18.70
N CYS A 12 -2.80 9.52 18.69
CA CYS A 12 -1.87 10.65 18.54
C CYS A 12 -0.82 10.66 19.66
N LYS A 13 -1.22 10.62 20.93
CA LYS A 13 -0.26 10.62 22.06
C LYS A 13 0.75 9.46 22.00
N VAL A 14 0.35 8.29 21.53
CA VAL A 14 1.21 7.10 21.44
C VAL A 14 2.12 7.13 20.21
N HIS A 15 1.61 7.54 19.05
CA HIS A 15 2.31 7.37 17.78
C HIS A 15 2.84 8.67 17.17
N ARG A 16 2.24 9.82 17.50
CA ARG A 16 2.57 11.15 16.95
C ARG A 16 2.14 12.23 17.92
N ASP A 17 2.98 12.52 18.92
CA ASP A 17 2.72 13.64 19.82
C ASP A 17 2.83 15.00 19.09
N VAL A 18 3.38 14.99 17.87
CA VAL A 18 3.65 16.15 17.04
C VAL A 18 3.38 15.85 15.55
N LEU A 19 2.47 16.61 14.93
CA LEU A 19 2.29 16.60 13.47
C LEU A 19 3.25 17.60 12.83
N ALA A 20 3.85 17.30 11.68
CA ALA A 20 4.65 18.28 10.94
C ALA A 20 3.79 19.55 10.72
N PRO A 21 4.14 20.74 11.25
CA PRO A 21 5.45 21.22 11.69
C PRO A 21 5.73 21.19 13.21
N LEU A 22 5.78 19.99 13.80
CA LEU A 22 5.99 19.72 15.22
C LEU A 22 4.97 20.36 16.20
N CYS A 23 3.73 20.58 15.75
CA CYS A 23 2.69 21.15 16.60
C CYS A 23 2.03 20.05 17.44
N PRO A 24 1.95 20.20 18.78
CA PRO A 24 1.15 19.30 19.60
C PRO A 24 -0.34 19.51 19.29
N VAL A 25 -1.08 18.41 19.21
CA VAL A 25 -2.54 18.44 19.03
C VAL A 25 -3.17 18.68 20.40
N TYR A 26 -3.72 19.87 20.60
CA TYR A 26 -4.29 20.25 21.89
C TYR A 26 -5.67 19.63 22.12
N ALA A 27 -6.05 19.46 23.40
CA ALA A 27 -7.36 18.94 23.79
C ALA A 27 -8.52 19.67 23.07
N CYS A 28 -8.44 20.99 22.91
CA CYS A 28 -9.45 21.79 22.24
C CYS A 28 -9.70 21.37 20.78
N GLU A 29 -8.71 20.83 20.07
CA GLU A 29 -8.89 20.35 18.70
C GLU A 29 -9.75 19.08 18.66
N TYR A 30 -9.54 18.15 19.61
CA TYR A 30 -10.39 16.97 19.76
C TYR A 30 -11.83 17.34 20.16
N LEU A 31 -11.99 18.33 21.04
CA LEU A 31 -13.32 18.84 21.42
C LEU A 31 -14.02 19.49 20.21
N ALA A 32 -13.28 20.17 19.33
CA ALA A 32 -13.82 20.85 18.16
C ALA A 32 -14.31 19.89 17.06
N ILE A 33 -13.66 18.74 16.90
CA ILE A 33 -14.06 17.72 15.92
C ILE A 33 -15.09 16.72 16.45
N ALA A 34 -15.37 16.74 17.76
CA ALA A 34 -16.33 15.83 18.35
C ALA A 34 -17.73 16.05 17.75
N PRO A 35 -18.49 14.99 17.43
CA PRO A 35 -19.81 15.11 16.80
C PRO A 35 -20.89 15.64 17.75
N HIS A 36 -20.53 15.89 19.02
CA HIS A 36 -21.40 16.44 20.05
C HIS A 36 -20.55 17.17 21.09
N SER A 37 -21.22 17.99 21.91
CA SER A 37 -20.55 18.75 22.97
C SER A 37 -20.00 17.81 24.03
N ILE A 38 -18.68 17.79 24.14
CA ILE A 38 -17.93 17.12 25.21
C ILE A 38 -17.03 18.17 25.88
N ASN A 39 -16.94 18.14 27.20
CA ASN A 39 -16.03 19.01 27.94
C ASN A 39 -14.67 18.33 28.19
N HIS A 40 -13.68 19.12 28.60
CA HIS A 40 -12.32 18.60 28.82
C HIS A 40 -12.29 17.46 29.85
N SER A 41 -13.06 17.54 30.94
CA SER A 41 -13.10 16.49 31.96
C SER A 41 -13.69 15.18 31.45
N GLU A 42 -14.71 15.24 30.59
CA GLU A 42 -15.32 14.08 29.94
C GLU A 42 -14.37 13.43 28.95
N LEU A 43 -13.63 14.23 28.17
CA LEU A 43 -12.61 13.70 27.26
C LEU A 43 -11.50 12.97 28.03
N GLU A 44 -11.02 13.54 29.14
CA GLU A 44 -10.02 12.88 29.99
C GLU A 44 -10.56 11.63 30.70
N ALA A 45 -11.83 11.64 31.11
CA ALA A 45 -12.48 10.45 31.66
C ALA A 45 -12.59 9.34 30.62
N SER A 46 -13.09 9.65 29.43
CA SER A 46 -13.23 8.69 28.34
C SER A 46 -11.89 8.11 27.88
N GLN A 47 -10.82 8.92 27.85
CA GLN A 47 -9.46 8.40 27.58
C GLN A 47 -9.01 7.38 28.64
N ARG A 48 -9.27 7.65 29.93
CA ARG A 48 -8.96 6.68 31.00
C ARG A 48 -9.78 5.40 30.87
N ASP A 49 -11.06 5.51 30.52
CA ASP A 49 -11.94 4.36 30.33
C ASP A 49 -11.44 3.47 29.17
N VAL A 50 -11.01 4.07 28.06
CA VAL A 50 -10.41 3.34 26.92
C VAL A 50 -9.11 2.66 27.33
N LEU A 51 -8.22 3.37 28.03
CA LEU A 51 -6.97 2.78 28.53
C LEU A 51 -7.22 1.60 29.47
N GLN A 52 -8.17 1.75 30.40
CA GLN A 52 -8.53 0.70 31.34
C GLN A 52 -9.14 -0.51 30.62
N ALA A 53 -10.01 -0.28 29.63
CA ALA A 53 -10.59 -1.36 28.83
C ALA A 53 -9.54 -2.16 28.04
N LEU A 54 -8.39 -1.54 27.75
CA LEU A 54 -7.27 -2.16 27.03
C LEU A 54 -6.14 -2.60 27.98
N ASP A 55 -6.38 -2.68 29.30
CA ASP A 55 -5.37 -3.00 30.31
C ASP A 55 -4.07 -2.18 30.14
N TYR A 56 -4.24 -0.90 29.79
CA TYR A 56 -3.16 0.05 29.52
C TYR A 56 -2.16 -0.43 28.45
N SER A 57 -2.54 -1.41 27.63
CA SER A 57 -1.67 -2.08 26.67
C SER A 57 -1.96 -1.56 25.25
N LEU A 58 -1.30 -0.47 24.87
CA LEU A 58 -1.41 0.14 23.54
C LEU A 58 -0.15 -0.12 22.69
N GLY A 59 -0.32 -0.24 21.36
CA GLY A 59 0.80 -0.18 20.41
C GLY A 59 1.55 -1.49 20.11
N HIS A 60 1.18 -2.61 20.73
CA HIS A 60 1.92 -3.89 20.63
C HIS A 60 1.68 -4.69 19.34
N SER A 61 0.77 -4.25 18.45
CA SER A 61 0.38 -5.02 17.25
C SER A 61 0.03 -4.10 16.08
N MET A 62 0.99 -3.27 15.68
CA MET A 62 0.83 -2.34 14.57
C MET A 62 1.31 -2.98 13.26
N PRO A 63 0.61 -2.76 12.13
CA PRO A 63 1.07 -3.24 10.82
C PRO A 63 2.53 -2.88 10.52
N GLN A 64 2.96 -1.64 10.84
CA GLN A 64 4.34 -1.20 10.60
C GLN A 64 5.38 -2.10 11.26
N ALA A 65 5.15 -2.54 12.50
CA ALA A 65 6.09 -3.40 13.21
C ALA A 65 6.27 -4.74 12.49
N PHE A 66 5.19 -5.32 11.96
CA PHE A 66 5.28 -6.53 11.14
C PHE A 66 6.04 -6.28 9.83
N LEU A 67 5.81 -5.14 9.16
CA LEU A 67 6.52 -4.79 7.93
C LEU A 67 8.03 -4.65 8.17
N ASP A 68 8.43 -4.00 9.26
CA ASP A 68 9.83 -3.78 9.61
C ASP A 68 10.54 -5.11 9.94
N GLU A 69 9.87 -6.00 10.69
CA GLU A 69 10.38 -7.33 11.00
C GLU A 69 10.50 -8.20 9.74
N LEU A 70 9.48 -8.21 8.87
CA LEU A 70 9.50 -8.97 7.61
C LEU A 70 10.61 -8.48 6.66
N TRP A 71 10.79 -7.17 6.58
CA TRP A 71 11.88 -6.58 5.79
C TRP A 71 13.26 -7.02 6.29
N CYS A 72 13.44 -7.09 7.62
CA CYS A 72 14.67 -7.59 8.22
C CYS A 72 14.87 -9.10 7.98
N ALA A 73 13.80 -9.88 8.13
CA ALA A 73 13.80 -11.33 8.12
C ALA A 73 13.88 -11.97 6.73
N LEU A 74 13.42 -11.28 5.68
CA LEU A 74 13.33 -11.83 4.32
C LEU A 74 14.32 -11.15 3.35
N PRO A 75 15.53 -11.71 3.14
CA PRO A 75 16.44 -11.24 2.11
C PRO A 75 15.86 -11.29 0.70
N SER A 76 15.01 -12.29 0.40
CA SER A 76 14.33 -12.47 -0.88
C SER A 76 13.43 -11.27 -1.22
N LEU A 77 12.62 -10.83 -0.25
CA LEU A 77 11.79 -9.62 -0.35
C LEU A 77 12.65 -8.37 -0.66
N ARG A 78 13.77 -8.21 0.04
CA ARG A 78 14.69 -7.08 -0.21
C ARG A 78 15.32 -7.12 -1.58
N ALA A 79 15.70 -8.30 -2.05
CA ALA A 79 16.28 -8.47 -3.38
C ALA A 79 15.27 -8.15 -4.48
N LEU A 80 14.02 -8.62 -4.34
CA LEU A 80 12.95 -8.35 -5.29
C LEU A 80 12.62 -6.84 -5.38
N LEU A 81 12.62 -6.15 -4.24
CA LEU A 81 12.29 -4.72 -4.15
C LEU A 81 13.53 -3.81 -4.15
N ALA A 82 14.67 -4.28 -4.65
CA ALA A 82 15.94 -3.53 -4.66
C ALA A 82 15.97 -2.37 -5.67
N PHE A 83 14.91 -2.16 -6.44
CA PHE A 83 14.78 -1.04 -7.37
C PHE A 83 14.40 0.26 -6.63
N GLU A 84 14.59 1.40 -7.31
CA GLU A 84 14.35 2.72 -6.73
C GLU A 84 12.90 2.87 -6.25
N GLY A 85 12.72 3.20 -4.96
CA GLY A 85 11.41 3.35 -4.34
C GLY A 85 10.61 2.04 -4.15
N GLY A 86 11.16 0.87 -4.47
CA GLY A 86 10.39 -0.38 -4.50
C GLY A 86 9.75 -0.75 -3.17
N TRP A 87 10.49 -0.63 -2.07
CA TRP A 87 9.94 -0.87 -0.73
C TRP A 87 8.89 0.17 -0.33
N GLU A 88 9.12 1.44 -0.65
CA GLU A 88 8.20 2.53 -0.31
C GLU A 88 6.87 2.41 -1.07
N MET A 89 6.93 1.99 -2.33
CA MET A 89 5.76 1.67 -3.15
C MET A 89 4.99 0.48 -2.56
N ALA A 90 5.70 -0.58 -2.17
CA ALA A 90 5.08 -1.77 -1.58
C ALA A 90 4.41 -1.43 -0.24
N GLN A 91 5.07 -0.66 0.63
CA GLN A 91 4.50 -0.18 1.88
C GLN A 91 3.27 0.70 1.63
N ARG A 92 3.33 1.64 0.69
CA ARG A 92 2.19 2.50 0.34
C ARG A 92 0.98 1.67 -0.10
N GLY A 93 1.17 0.75 -1.05
CA GLY A 93 0.11 -0.13 -1.53
C GLY A 93 -0.41 -1.11 -0.46
N THR A 94 0.40 -1.43 0.54
CA THR A 94 0.00 -2.17 1.74
C THR A 94 -0.93 -1.33 2.62
N TRP A 95 -0.50 -0.11 2.94
CA TRP A 95 -1.27 0.80 3.79
C TRP A 95 -2.61 1.18 3.19
N GLU A 96 -2.66 1.48 1.89
CA GLU A 96 -3.90 1.76 1.16
C GLU A 96 -4.92 0.63 1.33
N ARG A 97 -4.46 -0.63 1.21
CA ARG A 97 -5.32 -1.82 1.40
C ARG A 97 -5.78 -1.99 2.83
N LEU A 98 -4.89 -1.76 3.80
CA LEU A 98 -5.27 -1.82 5.22
C LEU A 98 -6.30 -0.75 5.56
N PHE A 99 -6.18 0.47 5.00
CA PHE A 99 -7.16 1.54 5.18
C PHE A 99 -8.52 1.21 4.57
N VAL A 100 -8.55 0.51 3.44
CA VAL A 100 -9.82 -0.01 2.89
C VAL A 100 -10.38 -1.11 3.79
N ALA A 101 -9.54 -2.04 4.26
CA ALA A 101 -9.97 -3.18 5.06
C ALA A 101 -10.59 -2.78 6.41
N ILE A 102 -10.11 -1.71 7.08
CA ILE A 102 -10.68 -1.27 8.37
C ILE A 102 -12.12 -0.76 8.26
N ALA A 103 -12.61 -0.44 7.05
CA ALA A 103 -14.00 -0.07 6.82
C ALA A 103 -14.93 -1.30 6.79
N GLU A 104 -14.38 -2.50 6.59
CA GLU A 104 -15.15 -3.74 6.52
C GLU A 104 -15.53 -4.25 7.92
N PRO A 105 -16.79 -4.66 8.14
CA PRO A 105 -17.26 -5.07 9.47
C PRO A 105 -16.60 -6.37 9.96
N ASP A 106 -16.17 -7.23 9.04
CA ASP A 106 -15.53 -8.52 9.36
C ASP A 106 -14.02 -8.39 9.64
N VAL A 107 -13.44 -7.20 9.52
CA VAL A 107 -11.99 -6.98 9.64
C VAL A 107 -11.43 -7.47 10.98
N LEU A 108 -12.20 -7.31 12.06
CA LEU A 108 -11.80 -7.67 13.42
C LEU A 108 -11.74 -9.20 13.65
N ARG A 109 -12.20 -10.00 12.68
CA ARG A 109 -12.17 -11.47 12.76
C ARG A 109 -10.80 -12.03 12.41
N PHE A 110 -9.95 -11.25 11.75
CA PHE A 110 -8.64 -11.68 11.28
C PHE A 110 -7.54 -11.05 12.14
N PRO A 111 -6.46 -11.79 12.45
CA PRO A 111 -5.33 -11.21 13.16
C PRO A 111 -4.64 -10.16 12.28
N ILE A 112 -4.18 -9.08 12.92
CA ILE A 112 -3.51 -7.95 12.24
C ILE A 112 -2.29 -8.42 11.44
N SER A 113 -1.55 -9.43 11.92
CA SER A 113 -0.42 -10.03 11.20
C SER A 113 -0.85 -10.59 9.84
N LEU A 114 -1.93 -11.37 9.80
CA LEU A 114 -2.49 -11.95 8.58
C LEU A 114 -2.95 -10.87 7.61
N MET A 115 -3.69 -9.87 8.11
CA MET A 115 -4.12 -8.77 7.28
C MET A 115 -2.94 -7.99 6.70
N THR A 116 -1.92 -7.73 7.51
CA THR A 116 -0.73 -6.97 7.10
C THR A 116 0.03 -7.72 6.02
N VAL A 117 0.23 -9.03 6.18
CA VAL A 117 0.94 -9.85 5.17
C VAL A 117 0.11 -10.00 3.90
N SER A 118 -1.20 -10.22 3.98
CA SER A 118 -2.05 -10.28 2.79
C SER A 118 -2.03 -8.95 2.01
N ALA A 119 -2.08 -7.83 2.72
CA ALA A 119 -1.96 -6.51 2.11
C ALA A 119 -0.55 -6.31 1.50
N LEU A 120 0.50 -6.78 2.19
CA LEU A 120 1.88 -6.70 1.71
C LEU A 120 2.11 -7.52 0.45
N MET A 121 1.65 -8.76 0.38
CA MET A 121 1.73 -9.60 -0.81
C MET A 121 1.19 -8.87 -2.04
N THR A 122 0.05 -8.20 -1.88
CA THR A 122 -0.56 -7.46 -2.98
C THR A 122 0.20 -6.15 -3.26
N GLY A 123 0.72 -5.47 -2.24
CA GLY A 123 1.59 -4.29 -2.39
C GLY A 123 2.89 -4.60 -3.14
N VAL A 124 3.54 -5.72 -2.84
CA VAL A 124 4.72 -6.24 -3.54
C VAL A 124 4.39 -6.47 -5.01
N LEU A 125 3.33 -7.22 -5.29
CA LEU A 125 2.93 -7.54 -6.66
C LEU A 125 2.68 -6.27 -7.48
N LEU A 126 1.90 -5.32 -6.95
CA LEU A 126 1.66 -4.06 -7.64
C LEU A 126 2.92 -3.23 -7.86
N SER A 127 3.87 -3.25 -6.92
CA SER A 127 5.13 -2.51 -7.05
C SER A 127 6.00 -3.08 -8.16
N VAL A 128 6.05 -4.40 -8.29
CA VAL A 128 6.77 -5.09 -9.36
C VAL A 128 6.09 -4.88 -10.72
N ILE A 129 4.75 -4.92 -10.79
CA ILE A 129 4.00 -4.57 -12.01
C ILE A 129 4.34 -3.13 -12.43
N ALA A 130 4.33 -2.19 -11.49
CA ALA A 130 4.66 -0.80 -11.77
C ALA A 130 6.12 -0.64 -12.25
N GLN A 131 7.06 -1.40 -11.69
CA GLN A 131 8.45 -1.42 -12.16
C GLN A 131 8.54 -1.86 -13.62
N TYR A 132 7.84 -2.93 -14.02
CA TYR A 132 7.85 -3.39 -15.41
C TYR A 132 7.22 -2.37 -16.36
N ARG A 133 6.11 -1.73 -15.95
CA ARG A 133 5.49 -0.65 -16.73
C ARG A 133 6.45 0.53 -16.94
N LEU A 134 7.15 0.97 -15.88
CA LEU A 134 8.10 2.08 -15.96
C LEU A 134 9.30 1.74 -16.85
N HIS A 135 9.80 0.50 -16.75
CA HIS A 135 10.91 0.05 -17.59
C HIS A 135 10.51 -0.05 -19.07
N ASP A 136 9.25 -0.39 -19.39
CA ASP A 136 8.80 -0.41 -20.78
C ASP A 136 8.63 1.00 -21.35
N ILE A 137 8.07 1.92 -20.55
CA ILE A 137 7.94 3.34 -20.93
C ILE A 137 9.31 3.96 -21.22
N SER A 138 10.33 3.67 -20.41
CA SER A 138 11.67 4.20 -20.64
C SER A 138 12.34 3.64 -21.90
N LEU A 139 12.06 2.38 -22.25
CA LEU A 139 12.52 1.79 -23.51
C LEU A 139 11.81 2.43 -24.70
N ASP A 140 10.49 2.59 -24.65
CA ASP A 140 9.71 3.25 -25.71
C ASP A 140 10.19 4.71 -25.91
N GLU A 141 10.50 5.44 -24.83
CA GLU A 141 11.08 6.79 -24.92
C GLU A 141 12.48 6.78 -25.56
N GLN A 142 13.34 5.83 -25.16
CA GLN A 142 14.69 5.71 -25.71
C GLN A 142 14.68 5.28 -27.20
N GLU A 143 13.76 4.42 -27.59
CA GLU A 143 13.54 4.02 -28.99
C GLU A 143 13.04 5.19 -29.82
N ARG A 144 12.07 5.96 -29.33
CA ARG A 144 11.64 7.21 -29.99
C ARG A 144 12.77 8.21 -30.10
N ASP A 145 13.58 8.40 -29.07
CA ASP A 145 14.70 9.33 -29.11
C ASP A 145 15.79 8.87 -30.10
N ALA A 146 16.03 7.57 -30.21
CA ALA A 146 16.91 6.98 -31.22
C ALA A 146 16.34 7.15 -32.65
N GLU A 147 15.04 6.91 -32.82
CA GLU A 147 14.34 7.15 -34.09
C GLU A 147 14.36 8.64 -34.45
N TYR A 148 14.08 9.56 -33.53
CA TYR A 148 14.20 11.00 -33.76
C TYR A 148 15.63 11.41 -34.09
N ALA A 149 16.65 10.80 -33.48
CA ALA A 149 18.05 11.02 -33.85
C ALA A 149 18.39 10.50 -35.26
N GLU A 150 17.75 9.41 -35.71
CA GLU A 150 17.85 8.88 -37.07
C GLU A 150 17.09 9.76 -38.09
N TRP A 151 15.92 10.29 -37.71
CA TRP A 151 15.13 11.23 -38.51
C TRP A 151 15.78 12.61 -38.65
N ILE A 152 16.61 13.06 -37.70
CA ILE A 152 17.44 14.27 -37.86
C ILE A 152 18.41 14.14 -39.06
N HIS A 153 18.64 12.92 -39.58
CA HIS A 153 19.43 12.67 -40.79
C HIS A 153 18.63 12.47 -42.09
N ILE A 154 17.30 12.45 -42.06
CA ILE A 154 16.45 12.22 -43.23
C ILE A 154 15.31 13.24 -43.27
N ASP A 155 15.37 14.17 -44.21
CA ASP A 155 14.32 15.17 -44.41
C ASP A 155 13.19 14.61 -45.31
N LEU A 156 11.96 14.89 -44.88
CA LEU A 156 10.67 14.88 -45.58
C LEU A 156 10.06 13.55 -46.10
N GLY A 157 8.98 13.15 -45.41
CA GLY A 157 7.68 13.03 -46.07
C GLY A 157 7.03 11.66 -46.03
N ALA A 158 6.14 11.43 -45.06
CA ALA A 158 4.86 10.74 -45.26
C ALA A 158 4.07 10.81 -43.95
N ALA A 159 2.83 11.30 -44.03
CA ALA A 159 1.82 11.10 -43.01
C ALA A 159 1.00 9.88 -43.44
N ASP A 160 0.72 8.95 -42.52
CA ASP A 160 -0.40 8.04 -42.68
C ASP A 160 -1.01 7.63 -41.34
N GLU A 161 -2.33 7.45 -41.41
CA GLU A 161 -3.29 7.21 -40.34
C GLU A 161 -3.35 5.73 -39.94
N GLU A 162 -3.15 5.40 -38.66
CA GLU A 162 -3.58 4.09 -38.10
C GLU A 162 -4.12 4.23 -36.67
N GLY A 163 -5.35 4.74 -36.55
CA GLY A 163 -6.08 4.84 -35.28
C GLY A 163 -7.13 3.74 -35.12
N SER A 164 -6.74 2.51 -34.77
CA SER A 164 -7.70 1.50 -34.25
C SER A 164 -7.07 0.27 -33.57
N ASN A 165 -5.77 -0.01 -33.79
CA ASN A 165 -5.11 -1.22 -33.28
C ASN A 165 -4.38 -1.04 -31.92
N LEU A 166 -4.41 0.16 -31.34
CA LEU A 166 -3.67 0.49 -30.12
C LEU A 166 -4.21 -0.24 -28.88
N GLY A 167 -5.53 -0.19 -28.65
CA GLY A 167 -6.12 -0.69 -27.40
C GLY A 167 -5.99 -2.20 -27.16
N LYS A 168 -5.85 -3.03 -28.21
CA LYS A 168 -5.59 -4.47 -28.04
C LYS A 168 -4.13 -4.77 -27.68
N LYS A 169 -3.18 -3.99 -28.21
CA LYS A 169 -1.76 -4.13 -27.86
C LYS A 169 -1.50 -3.75 -26.41
N ASP A 170 -2.21 -2.74 -25.92
CA ASP A 170 -2.07 -2.27 -24.53
C ASP A 170 -2.58 -3.31 -23.52
N GLU A 171 -3.72 -3.97 -23.79
CA GLU A 171 -4.24 -5.05 -22.93
C GLU A 171 -3.33 -6.29 -22.90
N ASP A 172 -2.69 -6.62 -24.02
CA ASP A 172 -1.77 -7.76 -24.08
C ASP A 172 -0.44 -7.46 -23.38
N ARG A 173 0.07 -6.22 -23.47
CA ARG A 173 1.22 -5.75 -22.69
C ARG A 173 0.92 -5.76 -21.19
N GLU A 174 -0.25 -5.26 -20.79
CA GLU A 174 -0.71 -5.30 -19.39
C GLU A 174 -0.67 -6.72 -18.81
N ARG A 175 -1.19 -7.70 -19.56
CA ARG A 175 -1.18 -9.12 -19.16
C ARG A 175 0.24 -9.67 -19.02
N ASP A 176 1.16 -9.31 -19.92
CA ASP A 176 2.55 -9.73 -19.83
C ASP A 176 3.23 -9.20 -18.56
N TYR A 177 3.06 -7.92 -18.22
CA TYR A 177 3.63 -7.36 -17.00
C TYR A 177 3.12 -8.04 -15.74
N VAL A 178 1.81 -8.33 -15.69
CA VAL A 178 1.20 -9.04 -14.57
C VAL A 178 1.81 -10.44 -14.45
N GLN A 179 1.90 -11.19 -15.54
CA GLN A 179 2.46 -12.54 -15.50
C GLN A 179 3.93 -12.54 -15.07
N ARG A 180 4.74 -11.65 -15.64
CA ARG A 180 6.15 -11.51 -15.25
C ARG A 180 6.33 -11.08 -13.79
N ALA A 181 5.44 -10.24 -13.28
CA ALA A 181 5.44 -9.85 -11.88
C ALA A 181 5.07 -11.00 -10.95
N ILE A 182 4.09 -11.82 -11.33
CA ILE A 182 3.74 -13.05 -10.61
C ILE A 182 4.95 -13.97 -10.57
N ASP A 183 5.52 -14.30 -11.73
CA ASP A 183 6.63 -15.25 -11.83
C ASP A 183 7.86 -14.79 -11.03
N ALA A 184 8.16 -13.48 -11.07
CA ALA A 184 9.26 -12.90 -10.29
C ALA A 184 8.98 -12.87 -8.77
N SER A 185 7.71 -12.80 -8.37
CA SER A 185 7.32 -12.65 -6.96
C SER A 185 6.98 -13.96 -6.27
N VAL A 186 6.82 -15.08 -7.00
CA VAL A 186 6.34 -16.37 -6.47
C VAL A 186 7.08 -16.80 -5.21
N ASP A 187 8.41 -16.78 -5.22
CA ASP A 187 9.22 -17.24 -4.08
C ASP A 187 9.00 -16.36 -2.85
N VAL A 188 8.97 -15.02 -3.04
CA VAL A 188 8.73 -14.06 -1.95
C VAL A 188 7.31 -14.18 -1.40
N LEU A 189 6.33 -14.39 -2.27
CA LEU A 189 4.94 -14.59 -1.86
C LEU A 189 4.77 -15.89 -1.08
N GLN A 190 5.50 -16.94 -1.44
CA GLN A 190 5.52 -18.19 -0.69
C GLN A 190 6.22 -18.02 0.67
N ASP A 191 7.36 -17.35 0.73
CA ASP A 191 8.05 -17.02 1.99
C ASP A 191 7.13 -16.26 2.95
N LEU A 192 6.43 -15.23 2.45
CA LEU A 192 5.47 -14.45 3.23
C LEU A 192 4.31 -15.30 3.75
N ARG A 193 3.83 -16.23 2.92
CA ARG A 193 2.75 -17.16 3.26
C ARG A 193 3.17 -18.14 4.36
N ASP A 194 4.39 -18.66 4.26
CA ASP A 194 4.97 -19.60 5.23
C ASP A 194 5.16 -18.94 6.60
N VAL A 195 5.58 -17.67 6.64
CA VAL A 195 5.72 -16.90 7.90
C VAL A 195 4.39 -16.78 8.66
N VAL A 196 3.26 -16.72 7.95
CA VAL A 196 1.93 -16.58 8.56
C VAL A 196 1.22 -17.92 8.75
N GLY A 197 1.79 -19.02 8.24
CA GLY A 197 1.21 -20.37 8.35
C GLY A 197 -0.10 -20.52 7.57
N ILE A 198 -0.23 -19.86 6.42
CA ILE A 198 -1.44 -19.96 5.59
C ILE A 198 -1.32 -21.19 4.67
N ASP A 199 -1.55 -22.39 5.16
CA ASP A 199 -1.29 -23.59 4.35
C ASP A 199 -2.34 -23.89 3.26
N ASN A 200 -3.53 -23.25 3.27
CA ASN A 200 -4.64 -23.66 2.38
C ASN A 200 -5.59 -22.53 1.93
N VAL A 201 -5.11 -21.54 1.18
CA VAL A 201 -6.04 -20.69 0.42
C VAL A 201 -5.53 -20.48 -1.01
N SER A 202 -6.26 -21.04 -1.96
CA SER A 202 -6.11 -20.80 -3.40
C SER A 202 -6.54 -19.36 -3.73
N CYS A 203 -5.79 -18.35 -3.30
CA CYS A 203 -6.16 -16.93 -3.45
C CYS A 203 -5.80 -16.31 -4.82
N LEU A 204 -5.18 -17.05 -5.74
CA LEU A 204 -4.79 -16.48 -7.04
C LEU A 204 -5.92 -16.49 -8.09
N SER A 205 -7.20 -16.50 -7.69
CA SER A 205 -8.30 -16.17 -8.61
C SER A 205 -8.51 -14.65 -8.62
N PHE A 206 -7.63 -13.92 -9.32
CA PHE A 206 -7.79 -12.49 -9.60
C PHE A 206 -8.80 -12.29 -10.75
N ASP A 207 -10.08 -12.56 -10.49
CA ASP A 207 -11.20 -12.22 -11.39
C ASP A 207 -11.86 -10.89 -10.98
N THR A 208 -11.06 -9.85 -10.74
CA THR A 208 -11.56 -8.48 -10.65
C THR A 208 -10.98 -7.67 -11.80
N PRO A 209 -11.80 -7.11 -12.70
CA PRO A 209 -11.30 -6.24 -13.75
C PRO A 209 -10.62 -5.04 -13.07
N LEU A 210 -9.34 -4.84 -13.39
CA LEU A 210 -8.61 -3.60 -13.13
C LEU A 210 -9.32 -2.50 -13.92
N SER A 211 -10.34 -1.92 -13.32
CA SER A 211 -10.96 -0.67 -13.77
C SER A 211 -10.70 0.36 -12.69
N VAL A 212 -10.23 1.54 -13.13
CA VAL A 212 -9.99 2.79 -12.39
C VAL A 212 -8.60 2.82 -11.71
N CYS A 213 -7.65 3.72 -12.02
CA CYS A 213 -7.64 5.04 -12.68
C CYS A 213 -6.62 5.10 -13.83
#